data_AF-A0AAP4B915-F1
#
_entry.id   AF-A0AAP4B915-F1
#
_cell.length_a   1.000
_cell.length_b   1.000
_cell.length_c   1.000
_cell.angle_alpha   90.00
_cell.angle_beta   90.00
_cell.angle_gamma   90.00
#
_symmetry.space_group_name_H-M   'P 1'
#
loop_
_entity.id
_entity.type
_entity.pdbx_description
1 polymer ?
#
loop_
_entity_poly.entity_id
_entity_poly.type
_entity_poly.pdbx_seq_one_letter_code
_entity_poly.pdbx_strand_id
1 'polypeptide(L)' 'MMKIGVLRKGDQVLNVTPEFIAVQRKNGEVDIIPLAKDEMGLRVDIEHIVTIGYGNNTVQAATDEIVVTTF' A
#
# COMPACT_ATOMS: atom_id res chain seq x y z
N MET A 1 -7.46 -13.40 -19.10
CA MET A 1 -6.20 -13.07 -18.41
C MET A 1 -6.44 -11.84 -17.55
N MET A 2 -6.11 -11.89 -16.27
CA MET A 2 -6.29 -10.78 -15.33
C MET A 2 -4.99 -9.97 -15.24
N LYS A 3 -5.09 -8.64 -15.16
CA LYS A 3 -3.97 -7.72 -14.99
C LYS A 3 -4.33 -6.63 -13.99
N ILE A 4 -3.47 -6.41 -13.00
CA ILE A 4 -3.62 -5.35 -11.99
C ILE A 4 -2.63 -4.22 -12.32
N GLY A 5 -3.13 -3.02 -12.58
CA GLY A 5 -2.35 -1.86 -13.02
C GLY A 5 -1.92 -0.94 -11.88
N VAL A 6 -1.16 -1.45 -10.90
CA VAL A 6 -0.77 -0.70 -9.68
C VAL A 6 0.57 0.06 -9.77
N LEU A 7 1.30 -0.11 -10.88
CA LEU A 7 2.61 0.50 -11.11
C LEU A 7 2.53 1.74 -11.98
N ARG A 8 3.29 2.77 -11.61
CA ARG A 8 3.63 3.92 -12.47
C ARG A 8 5.07 3.81 -12.95
N LYS A 9 5.47 4.65 -13.92
CA LYS A 9 6.85 4.66 -14.43
C LYS A 9 7.83 4.98 -13.30
N GLY A 10 8.76 4.05 -13.04
CA GLY A 10 9.76 4.15 -11.99
C GLY A 10 9.39 3.42 -10.69
N ASP A 11 8.20 2.83 -10.61
CA ASP A 11 7.84 1.94 -9.50
C ASP A 11 8.40 0.53 -9.72
N GLN A 12 8.57 -0.22 -8.63
CA GLN A 12 9.04 -1.60 -8.64
C GLN A 12 8.21 -2.45 -7.67
N VAL A 13 7.84 -3.66 -8.08
CA VAL A 13 7.25 -4.64 -7.15
C VAL A 13 8.35 -5.25 -6.30
N LEU A 14 8.19 -5.20 -4.98
CA LEU A 14 9.10 -5.82 -4.01
C LEU A 14 8.64 -7.22 -3.61
N ASN A 15 7.32 -7.40 -3.40
CA ASN A 15 6.74 -8.67 -2.98
C ASN A 15 5.26 -8.76 -3.39
N VAL A 16 4.74 -9.98 -3.56
CA VAL A 16 3.34 -10.28 -3.83
C VAL A 16 2.92 -11.47 -2.97
N THR A 17 1.85 -11.30 -2.20
CA THR A 17 1.20 -12.36 -1.43
C THR A 17 -0.28 -12.47 -1.81
N PRO A 18 -1.03 -13.48 -1.33
CA PRO A 18 -2.48 -13.52 -1.49
C PRO A 18 -3.22 -12.32 -0.89
N GLU A 19 -2.60 -11.64 0.09
CA GLU A 19 -3.19 -10.56 0.88
C GLU A 19 -2.72 -9.16 0.46
N PHE A 20 -1.55 -9.00 -0.18
CA PHE A 20 -1.08 -7.68 -0.62
C PHE A 20 -0.02 -7.71 -1.73
N ILE A 21 0.19 -6.54 -2.34
CA ILE A 21 1.31 -6.22 -3.23
C ILE A 21 2.14 -5.11 -2.58
N ALA A 22 3.43 -5.35 -2.36
CA ALA A 22 4.36 -4.31 -1.91
C ALA A 22 5.00 -3.65 -3.13
N VAL A 23 4.80 -2.35 -3.29
CA VAL A 23 5.31 -1.55 -4.41
C VAL A 23 6.24 -0.47 -3.89
N GLN A 24 7.51 -0.53 -4.25
CA GLN A 24 8.42 0.60 -4.08
C GLN A 24 8.08 1.68 -5.11
N ARG A 25 7.79 2.87 -4.61
CA ARG A 25 7.57 4.07 -5.43
C ARG A 25 8.89 4.68 -5.84
N LYS A 26 8.88 5.48 -6.90
CA LYS A 26 10.08 6.19 -7.39
C LYS A 26 10.82 7.00 -6.31
N ASN A 27 10.12 7.51 -5.29
CA ASN A 27 10.71 8.26 -4.17
C ASN A 27 11.36 7.36 -3.10
N GLY A 28 11.31 6.04 -3.25
CA GLY A 28 11.89 5.06 -2.34
C GLY A 28 10.94 4.56 -1.25
N GLU A 29 9.78 5.19 -1.07
CA GLU A 29 8.72 4.73 -0.15
C GLU A 29 8.05 3.46 -0.68
N VAL A 30 7.38 2.73 0.19
CA VAL A 30 6.73 1.47 -0.17
C VAL A 30 5.25 1.53 0.14
N ASP A 31 4.41 1.35 -0.87
CA ASP A 31 2.99 1.13 -0.66
C ASP A 31 2.70 -0.36 -0.47
N ILE A 32 1.99 -0.67 0.61
CA ILE A 32 1.37 -1.97 0.85
C ILE A 32 -0.06 -1.87 0.33
N ILE A 33 -0.30 -2.50 -0.82
CA ILE A 33 -1.59 -2.48 -1.51
C ILE A 33 -2.34 -3.76 -1.17
N PRO A 34 -3.37 -3.73 -0.31
CA PRO A 34 -4.08 -4.94 0.07
C PRO A 34 -4.90 -5.52 -1.08
N LEU A 35 -5.00 -6.84 -1.07
CA LEU A 35 -5.82 -7.64 -1.96
C LEU A 35 -6.91 -8.29 -1.12
N ALA A 36 -8.16 -8.08 -1.50
CA ALA A 36 -9.28 -8.78 -0.93
C ALA A 36 -9.78 -9.84 -1.92
N LYS A 37 -10.11 -11.01 -1.39
CA LYS A 37 -10.73 -12.09 -2.15
C LYS A 37 -12.06 -12.46 -1.52
N ASP A 38 -13.12 -12.34 -2.28
CA ASP A 38 -14.46 -12.74 -1.86
C ASP A 38 -15.16 -13.53 -2.98
N GLU A 39 -16.46 -13.75 -2.83
CA GLU A 39 -17.30 -14.46 -3.80
C GLU A 39 -17.33 -13.78 -5.18
N MET A 40 -17.05 -12.47 -5.25
CA MET A 40 -16.97 -11.71 -6.51
C MET A 40 -15.59 -11.78 -7.16
N GLY A 41 -14.58 -12.35 -6.48
CA GLY A 41 -13.24 -12.59 -7.00
C GLY A 41 -12.15 -11.80 -6.28
N LEU A 42 -11.01 -11.61 -6.96
CA LEU A 42 -9.88 -10.86 -6.45
C LEU A 42 -10.07 -9.36 -6.76
N ARG A 43 -10.00 -8.51 -5.73
CA ARG A 43 -10.06 -7.05 -5.85
C ARG A 43 -8.88 -6.40 -5.13
N VAL A 44 -8.52 -5.21 -5.60
CA VAL A 44 -7.58 -4.33 -4.91
C VAL A 44 -8.36 -3.48 -3.93
N ASP A 45 -7.95 -3.47 -2.67
CA ASP A 45 -8.50 -2.56 -1.66
C ASP A 45 -7.74 -1.24 -1.71
N ILE A 46 -8.36 -0.24 -2.33
CA ILE A 46 -7.75 1.09 -2.51
C ILE A 46 -7.93 2.00 -1.29
N GLU A 47 -8.84 1.64 -0.37
CA GLU A 47 -9.16 2.48 0.80
C GLU A 47 -8.15 2.24 1.93
N HIS A 48 -7.57 1.04 2.00
CA HIS A 48 -6.67 0.63 3.09
C HIS A 48 -5.20 0.50 2.66
N ILE A 49 -4.77 1.28 1.66
CA ILE A 49 -3.35 1.33 1.26
C ILE A 49 -2.53 1.99 2.38
N VAL A 50 -1.46 1.32 2.80
CA VAL A 50 -0.51 1.84 3.80
C VAL A 50 0.81 2.18 3.11
N THR A 51 1.29 3.40 3.29
CA THR A 51 2.61 3.82 2.82
C THR A 51 3.63 3.73 3.95
N ILE A 52 4.71 2.97 3.71
CA ILE A 52 5.90 2.90 4.55
C ILE A 52 6.90 3.93 4.02
N GLY A 53 7.03 5.04 4.75
CA GLY A 53 7.93 6.15 4.43
C GLY A 53 9.06 6.33 5.44
N TYR A 54 9.88 7.36 5.22
CA TYR A 54 10.95 7.73 6.15
C TYR A 54 10.39 8.48 7.36
N GLY A 55 10.88 8.17 8.56
CA GLY A 55 10.44 8.83 9.78
C GLY A 55 11.21 8.36 11.00
N ASN A 56 10.81 8.84 12.18
CA ASN A 56 11.39 8.48 13.47
C ASN A 56 10.41 7.59 14.27
N ASN A 57 10.08 6.41 13.72
CA ASN A 57 9.11 5.46 14.30
C ASN A 57 7.73 6.09 14.57
N THR A 58 7.21 6.86 13.62
CA THR A 58 5.92 7.55 13.72
C THR A 58 4.84 6.85 12.91
N VAL A 59 3.61 6.79 13.44
CA VAL A 59 2.41 6.45 12.66
C VAL A 59 1.63 7.73 12.39
N GLN A 60 1.30 7.97 11.12
CA GLN A 60 0.49 9.12 10.68
C GLN A 60 -0.77 8.59 10.02
N ALA A 61 -1.93 8.98 10.56
CA ALA A 61 -3.22 8.73 9.92
C ALA A 61 -3.84 10.08 9.54
N ALA A 62 -4.20 10.22 8.27
CA ALA A 62 -5.00 11.33 7.80
C ALA A 62 -6.49 10.98 7.99
N THR A 63 -6.94 10.98 9.24
CA THR A 63 -8.35 11.26 9.53
C THR A 63 -8.52 12.77 9.62
N ASP A 64 -9.74 13.30 9.50
CA ASP A 64 -10.01 14.74 9.64
C ASP A 64 -9.42 15.35 10.95
N GLU A 65 -9.05 14.50 11.91
CA GLU A 65 -8.18 14.77 13.05
C GLU A 65 -6.87 13.96 12.93
N ILE A 66 -5.73 14.64 12.78
CA ILE A 66 -4.41 13.99 12.70
C ILE A 66 -3.98 13.57 14.12
N VAL A 67 -3.78 12.26 14.33
CA VAL A 67 -3.09 11.73 15.53
C VAL A 67 -1.70 11.26 15.13
N VAL A 68 -0.66 11.97 15.58
CA VAL A 68 0.73 11.52 15.48
C VAL A 68 1.10 10.82 16.78
N THR A 69 1.37 9.52 16.72
CA THR A 69 1.89 8.76 17.87
C THR A 69 3.35 8.37 17.61
N THR A 70 4.19 8.63 18.60
CA THR A 70 5.63 8.27 18.62
C THR A 70 5.84 7.33 19.79
N PHE A 71 6.62 6.26 19.60
CA PHE A 71 6.93 5.26 20.65
C PHE A 71 8.34 5.47 21.21
#